data_AF-A0A420TNB6-F1
#
_entry.id   AF-A0A420TNB6-F1
#
_cell.length_a   1.000
_cell.length_b   1.000
_cell.length_c   1.000
_cell.angle_alpha   90.00
_cell.angle_beta   90.00
_cell.angle_gamma   90.00
#
_symmetry.space_group_name_H-M   'P 1'
#
loop_
_entity.id
_entity.type
_entity.pdbx_description
1 polymer ?
#
loop_
_entity_poly.entity_id
_entity_poly.type
_entity_poly.pdbx_seq_one_letter_code
_entity_poly.pdbx_strand_id
1 'polypeptide(L)'
;MSLSDLWRTRFITVAGNVLEFGWVVVVYLMSEVIIWGLSRALAPVHLEFFSSIFGMVLTFCFMAAVYLCFADVDGVYRRHIKSKVDFINVHLGLGFPIPLVMLNQGDILSGRDIGCVIGNFVITNLASWVMVFALSLLVMSCVARMTGQVPDEFCLPQPIVGTLPRIETSWLSDSTLDQGQQRMFGRREKVTNPPRSGPDEATSATASQRSSVVSKDPVPVSRVWHFWMSNFPLIASSLAIFVIGAPVAAATNDDRILDGCVLWFVWVLTLRLQRAFKASQLCTDMPKLKNTIVTLMNPVLFTTLLMTAYTRAKAGAYGYGSIDKVLRDFSGGTPLYVLWTSVATGTPLSDGRSPWFGAGDAALSILECGILIWGFKLYECQRQLFGLAGFLTIILATAAAAGNVFLSVLGGKLVGLNAPAALAFAARSTTLALAKPAMEALGGNLGVNAALVVSNGILGQLCYPFVLDKLGVRREDLAPHSSVNVSDSDGRASRLSLKPLLRTAQKDLSSGDDPFTISAGITVGVNGAAMGVSYLYETRSRAAPYAALAMTVSGVMTVVFTTVEPFKGAVLGLAS
;
A
#
# COMPACT_ATOMS: atom_id res chain seq x y z
N MET A 1 -9.42 37.32 19.52
CA MET A 1 -10.08 36.87 18.27
C MET A 1 -11.56 36.73 18.56
N SER A 2 -12.42 37.38 17.78
CA SER A 2 -13.87 37.32 18.01
C SER A 2 -14.38 35.89 17.78
N LEU A 3 -15.48 35.51 18.44
CA LEU A 3 -16.08 34.17 18.27
C LEU A 3 -16.44 33.92 16.78
N SER A 4 -16.82 34.98 16.06
CA SER A 4 -17.05 34.98 14.61
C SER A 4 -15.80 34.70 13.78
N ASP A 5 -14.64 35.25 14.15
CA ASP A 5 -13.38 34.97 13.41
C ASP A 5 -12.97 33.51 13.58
N LEU A 6 -13.16 32.95 14.77
CA LEU A 6 -12.80 31.56 15.08
C LEU A 6 -13.71 30.57 14.34
N TRP A 7 -15.02 30.83 14.29
CA TRP A 7 -15.95 30.06 13.47
C TRP A 7 -15.68 30.22 11.97
N ARG A 8 -15.31 31.41 11.50
CA ARG A 8 -14.93 31.65 10.11
C ARG A 8 -13.69 30.85 9.73
N THR A 9 -12.64 30.84 10.55
CA THR A 9 -11.44 30.05 10.29
C THR A 9 -11.77 28.55 10.27
N ARG A 10 -12.55 28.05 11.22
CA ARG A 10 -12.98 26.64 11.26
C ARG A 10 -13.81 26.25 10.04
N PHE A 11 -14.75 27.10 9.64
CA PHE A 11 -15.57 26.87 8.45
C PHE A 11 -14.71 26.85 7.18
N ILE A 12 -13.76 27.77 7.03
CA ILE A 12 -12.82 27.78 5.90
C ILE A 12 -11.99 26.49 5.87
N THR A 13 -11.51 26.01 7.02
CA THR A 13 -10.79 24.73 7.11
C THR A 13 -11.66 23.56 6.68
N VAL A 14 -12.90 23.48 7.17
CA VAL A 14 -13.85 22.41 6.80
C VAL A 14 -14.23 22.49 5.32
N ALA A 15 -14.48 23.68 4.79
CA ALA A 15 -14.82 23.90 3.39
C ALA A 15 -13.66 23.53 2.46
N GLY A 16 -12.43 23.94 2.79
CA GLY A 16 -11.23 23.53 2.05
C GLY A 16 -11.05 22.02 2.08
N ASN A 17 -11.33 21.41 3.22
CA ASN A 17 -11.30 19.97 3.38
C ASN A 17 -12.34 19.24 2.49
N VAL A 18 -13.59 19.70 2.48
CA VAL A 18 -14.64 19.14 1.61
C VAL A 18 -14.29 19.30 0.13
N LEU A 19 -13.71 20.43 -0.26
CA LEU A 19 -13.29 20.69 -1.64
C LEU A 19 -12.16 19.76 -2.09
N GLU A 20 -11.16 19.54 -1.24
CA GLU A 20 -10.09 18.57 -1.47
C GLU A 20 -10.62 17.12 -1.59
N PHE A 21 -11.62 16.74 -0.79
CA PHE A 21 -12.32 15.45 -0.97
C PHE A 21 -13.09 15.38 -2.29
N GLY A 22 -13.74 16.48 -2.70
CA GLY A 22 -14.38 16.58 -4.01
C GLY A 22 -13.39 16.31 -5.16
N TRP A 23 -12.16 16.81 -5.07
CA TRP A 23 -11.11 16.50 -6.05
C TRP A 23 -10.71 15.03 -6.07
N VAL A 24 -10.69 14.35 -4.92
CA VAL A 24 -10.47 12.90 -4.88
C VAL A 24 -11.57 12.15 -5.64
N VAL A 25 -12.83 12.55 -5.48
CA VAL A 25 -13.97 11.98 -6.23
C VAL A 25 -13.82 12.22 -7.73
N VAL A 26 -13.37 13.41 -8.13
CA VAL A 26 -13.09 13.71 -9.55
C VAL A 26 -11.98 12.80 -10.11
N VAL A 27 -10.87 12.63 -9.38
CA VAL A 27 -9.78 11.73 -9.80
C VAL A 27 -10.27 10.28 -9.93
N TYR A 28 -11.10 9.83 -8.99
CA TYR A 28 -11.72 8.51 -9.05
C TYR A 28 -12.60 8.36 -10.29
N LEU A 29 -13.55 9.28 -10.52
CA LEU A 29 -14.45 9.22 -11.68
C LEU A 29 -13.69 9.28 -13.01
N MET A 30 -12.67 10.13 -13.11
CA MET A 30 -11.80 10.18 -14.30
C MET A 30 -11.07 8.87 -14.52
N SER A 31 -10.59 8.23 -13.45
CA SER A 31 -9.92 6.93 -13.53
C SER A 31 -10.88 5.85 -14.03
N GLU A 32 -12.12 5.80 -13.52
CA GLU A 32 -13.15 4.88 -14.01
C GLU A 32 -13.51 5.11 -15.48
N VAL A 33 -13.61 6.37 -15.91
CA VAL A 33 -13.85 6.70 -17.33
C VAL A 33 -12.71 6.23 -18.21
N ILE A 34 -11.45 6.37 -17.76
CA ILE A 34 -10.29 5.84 -18.49
C ILE A 34 -10.35 4.31 -18.55
N ILE A 35 -10.64 3.63 -17.44
CA ILE A 35 -10.78 2.17 -17.39
C ILE A 35 -11.88 1.71 -18.34
N TRP A 36 -13.03 2.40 -18.37
CA TRP A 36 -14.13 2.09 -19.28
C TRP A 36 -13.77 2.35 -20.75
N GLY A 37 -13.09 3.45 -21.07
CA GLY A 37 -12.60 3.72 -22.42
C GLY A 37 -11.61 2.65 -22.91
N LEU A 38 -10.69 2.23 -22.03
CA LEU A 38 -9.72 1.18 -22.32
C LEU A 38 -10.38 -0.20 -22.46
N SER A 39 -11.40 -0.52 -21.66
CA SER A 39 -12.09 -1.80 -21.78
C SER A 39 -12.81 -1.94 -23.11
N ARG A 40 -13.41 -0.85 -23.60
CA ARG A 40 -13.99 -0.77 -24.94
C ARG A 40 -12.94 -0.94 -26.04
N ALA A 41 -11.75 -0.36 -25.87
CA ALA A 41 -10.65 -0.50 -26.82
C ALA A 41 -10.05 -1.93 -26.84
N LEU A 42 -10.04 -2.61 -25.69
CA LEU A 42 -9.49 -3.97 -25.52
C LEU A 42 -10.52 -5.09 -25.78
N ALA A 43 -11.81 -4.77 -25.84
CA ALA A 43 -12.88 -5.72 -26.10
C ALA A 43 -12.71 -6.56 -27.38
N PRO A 44 -12.26 -6.02 -28.54
CA PRO A 44 -12.06 -6.81 -29.75
C PRO A 44 -11.04 -7.95 -29.60
N VAL A 45 -10.16 -7.87 -28.61
CA VAL A 45 -9.10 -8.86 -28.33
C VAL A 45 -9.43 -9.70 -27.09
N HIS A 46 -10.61 -9.53 -26.49
CA HIS A 46 -11.02 -10.18 -25.23
C HIS A 46 -10.08 -9.89 -24.04
N LEU A 47 -9.45 -8.71 -24.03
CA LEU A 47 -8.52 -8.28 -22.97
C LEU A 47 -9.10 -7.17 -22.09
N GLU A 48 -10.43 -7.06 -22.01
CA GLU A 48 -11.15 -6.01 -21.26
C GLU A 48 -10.72 -5.92 -19.80
N PHE A 49 -10.38 -7.05 -19.18
CA PHE A 49 -9.94 -7.14 -17.79
C PHE A 49 -8.55 -6.53 -17.54
N PHE A 50 -7.76 -6.28 -18.59
CA PHE A 50 -6.46 -5.60 -18.49
C PHE A 50 -6.57 -4.07 -18.41
N SER A 51 -7.76 -3.50 -18.48
CA SER A 51 -7.96 -2.05 -18.63
C SER A 51 -7.31 -1.21 -17.53
N SER A 52 -7.41 -1.62 -16.27
CA SER A 52 -6.79 -0.91 -15.14
C SER A 52 -5.24 -0.98 -15.18
N ILE A 53 -4.68 -2.11 -15.60
CA ILE A 53 -3.25 -2.35 -15.73
C ILE A 53 -2.68 -1.57 -16.91
N PHE A 54 -3.35 -1.62 -18.05
CA PHE A 54 -2.97 -0.84 -19.21
C PHE A 54 -3.11 0.66 -18.91
N GLY A 55 -4.14 1.05 -18.15
CA GLY A 55 -4.31 2.41 -17.62
C GLY A 55 -3.14 2.85 -16.74
N MET A 56 -2.62 1.98 -15.88
CA MET A 56 -1.42 2.24 -15.07
C MET A 56 -0.20 2.52 -15.94
N VAL A 57 0.08 1.65 -16.92
CA VAL A 57 1.21 1.80 -17.85
C VAL A 57 1.05 3.07 -18.69
N LEU A 58 -0.15 3.32 -19.21
CA LEU A 58 -0.47 4.51 -19.99
C LEU A 58 -0.28 5.79 -19.15
N THR A 59 -0.75 5.79 -17.91
CA THR A 59 -0.58 6.92 -16.98
C THR A 59 0.90 7.20 -16.71
N PHE A 60 1.69 6.14 -16.48
CA PHE A 60 3.14 6.26 -16.33
C PHE A 60 3.80 6.84 -17.59
N CYS A 61 3.54 6.24 -18.76
CA CYS A 61 4.10 6.69 -20.04
C CYS A 61 3.70 8.12 -20.38
N PHE A 62 2.44 8.48 -20.12
CA PHE A 62 1.92 9.84 -20.32
C PHE A 62 2.66 10.84 -19.43
N MET A 63 2.78 10.57 -18.13
CA MET A 63 3.49 11.47 -17.21
C MET A 63 4.99 11.56 -17.54
N ALA A 64 5.62 10.45 -17.92
CA ALA A 64 7.02 10.45 -18.37
C ALA A 64 7.22 11.25 -19.66
N ALA A 65 6.33 11.11 -20.65
CA ALA A 65 6.38 11.90 -21.89
C ALA A 65 6.14 13.39 -21.62
N VAL A 66 5.17 13.72 -20.76
CA VAL A 66 4.88 15.11 -20.36
C VAL A 66 6.07 15.73 -19.63
N TYR A 67 6.76 14.98 -18.76
CA TYR A 67 8.00 15.42 -18.12
C TYR A 67 9.13 15.73 -19.12
N LEU A 68 9.24 14.95 -20.21
CA LEU A 68 10.20 15.24 -21.28
C LEU A 68 9.84 16.51 -22.06
N CYS A 69 8.54 16.81 -22.20
CA CYS A 69 8.05 17.99 -22.92
C CYS A 69 8.06 19.28 -22.08
N PHE A 70 7.90 19.20 -20.75
CA PHE A 70 7.69 20.36 -19.88
C PHE A 70 8.47 20.24 -18.56
N ALA A 71 9.28 21.27 -18.23
CA ALA A 71 10.15 21.25 -17.05
C ALA A 71 9.45 21.42 -15.69
N ASP A 72 8.24 21.98 -15.63
CA ASP A 72 7.52 22.27 -14.36
C ASP A 72 6.45 21.23 -13.98
N VAL A 73 6.43 20.08 -14.67
CA VAL A 73 5.44 19.01 -14.46
C VAL A 73 5.51 18.45 -13.05
N ASP A 74 6.72 18.31 -12.51
CA ASP A 74 6.93 17.87 -11.13
C ASP A 74 6.31 18.84 -10.12
N GLY A 75 6.36 20.15 -10.39
CA GLY A 75 5.74 21.18 -9.56
C GLY A 75 4.21 21.06 -9.55
N VAL A 76 3.62 20.89 -10.73
CA VAL A 76 2.16 20.72 -10.89
C VAL A 76 1.69 19.42 -10.23
N TYR A 77 2.37 18.31 -10.50
CA TYR A 77 2.06 17.00 -9.92
C TYR A 77 2.08 17.06 -8.39
N ARG A 78 3.14 17.62 -7.79
CA ARG A 78 3.28 17.70 -6.33
C ARG A 78 2.22 18.59 -5.68
N ARG A 79 1.84 19.70 -6.31
CA ARG A 79 0.85 20.64 -5.74
C ARG A 79 -0.58 20.12 -5.85
N HIS A 80 -0.97 19.56 -6.99
CA HIS A 80 -2.38 19.33 -7.30
C HIS A 80 -2.79 17.86 -7.33
N ILE A 81 -1.89 16.94 -7.69
CA ILE A 81 -2.25 15.54 -7.95
C ILE A 81 -1.80 14.62 -6.82
N LYS A 82 -0.57 14.81 -6.32
CA LYS A 82 0.08 13.89 -5.38
C LYS A 82 -0.74 13.58 -4.13
N SER A 83 -1.27 14.61 -3.44
CA SER A 83 -2.06 14.39 -2.22
C SER A 83 -3.33 13.55 -2.46
N LYS A 84 -3.92 13.64 -3.66
CA LYS A 84 -5.16 12.95 -4.02
C LYS A 84 -4.85 11.48 -4.36
N VAL A 85 -3.78 11.28 -5.12
CA VAL A 85 -3.19 9.97 -5.42
C VAL A 85 -2.80 9.22 -4.15
N ASP A 86 -2.14 9.91 -3.21
CA ASP A 86 -1.73 9.34 -1.93
C ASP A 86 -2.94 8.93 -1.08
N PHE A 87 -4.00 9.73 -1.07
CA PHE A 87 -5.24 9.37 -0.37
C PHE A 87 -5.85 8.09 -0.92
N ILE A 88 -6.01 7.99 -2.24
CA ILE A 88 -6.57 6.79 -2.88
C ILE A 88 -5.66 5.59 -2.58
N ASN A 89 -4.34 5.74 -2.70
CA ASN A 89 -3.36 4.70 -2.42
C ASN A 89 -3.45 4.15 -0.98
N VAL A 90 -3.65 5.01 0.02
CA VAL A 90 -3.81 4.61 1.43
C VAL A 90 -5.07 3.78 1.65
N HIS A 91 -6.12 4.00 0.86
CA HIS A 91 -7.40 3.32 1.01
C HIS A 91 -7.65 2.16 0.04
N LEU A 92 -6.69 1.81 -0.83
CA LEU A 92 -6.78 0.64 -1.71
C LEU A 92 -6.98 -0.67 -0.96
N GLY A 93 -6.55 -0.69 0.30
CA GLY A 93 -6.76 -1.81 1.20
C GLY A 93 -8.22 -2.25 1.35
N LEU A 94 -9.18 -1.35 1.10
CA LEU A 94 -10.61 -1.57 1.25
C LEU A 94 -11.17 -2.67 0.34
N GLY A 95 -10.57 -2.90 -0.83
CA GLY A 95 -11.03 -3.91 -1.79
C GLY A 95 -10.59 -5.33 -1.44
N PHE A 96 -9.50 -5.52 -0.70
CA PHE A 96 -8.96 -6.85 -0.38
C PHE A 96 -9.84 -7.73 0.52
N PRO A 97 -10.60 -7.19 1.49
CA PRO A 97 -11.55 -7.97 2.28
C PRO A 97 -12.67 -8.62 1.46
N ILE A 98 -13.06 -8.04 0.31
CA ILE A 98 -14.31 -8.40 -0.37
C ILE A 98 -14.34 -9.88 -0.78
N PRO A 99 -13.33 -10.43 -1.48
CA PRO A 99 -13.40 -11.84 -1.86
C PRO A 99 -13.38 -12.80 -0.66
N LEU A 100 -12.75 -12.42 0.46
CA LEU A 100 -12.77 -13.24 1.67
C LEU A 100 -14.14 -13.22 2.36
N VAL A 101 -14.81 -12.06 2.39
CA VAL A 101 -16.18 -11.94 2.90
C VAL A 101 -17.15 -12.75 2.03
N MET A 102 -16.89 -12.81 0.73
CA MET A 102 -17.70 -13.56 -0.25
C MET A 102 -17.48 -15.07 -0.25
N LEU A 103 -16.51 -15.61 0.49
CA LEU A 103 -16.30 -17.06 0.61
C LEU A 103 -17.52 -17.73 1.28
N ASN A 104 -18.15 -18.64 0.56
CA ASN A 104 -19.31 -19.41 1.04
C ASN A 104 -18.90 -20.83 1.49
N GLN A 105 -19.76 -21.49 2.26
CA GLN A 105 -19.53 -22.84 2.78
C GLN A 105 -19.36 -23.90 1.68
N GLY A 106 -19.93 -23.68 0.48
CA GLY A 106 -19.78 -24.56 -0.67
C GLY A 106 -18.39 -24.57 -1.31
N ASP A 107 -17.56 -23.54 -1.06
CA ASP A 107 -16.19 -23.44 -1.55
C ASP A 107 -15.16 -24.00 -0.55
N ILE A 108 -15.62 -24.48 0.61
CA ILE A 108 -14.77 -25.00 1.68
C ILE A 108 -14.28 -26.40 1.29
N LEU A 109 -12.99 -26.44 0.93
CA LEU A 109 -12.21 -27.65 0.70
C LEU A 109 -12.33 -28.65 1.86
N SER A 110 -12.14 -29.94 1.56
CA SER A 110 -12.07 -30.97 2.61
C SER A 110 -10.96 -30.64 3.63
N GLY A 111 -11.09 -31.05 4.89
CA GLY A 111 -10.08 -30.73 5.92
C GLY A 111 -8.65 -31.15 5.55
N ARG A 112 -8.51 -32.24 4.79
CA ARG A 112 -7.23 -32.69 4.22
C ARG A 112 -6.70 -31.71 3.18
N ASP A 113 -7.54 -31.28 2.24
CA ASP A 113 -7.16 -30.34 1.19
C ASP A 113 -6.76 -28.98 1.78
N ILE A 114 -7.46 -28.52 2.84
CA ILE A 114 -7.08 -27.30 3.58
C ILE A 114 -5.67 -27.44 4.15
N GLY A 115 -5.37 -28.57 4.82
CA GLY A 115 -4.04 -28.85 5.36
C GLY A 115 -2.95 -28.85 4.28
N CYS A 116 -3.23 -29.48 3.13
CA CYS A 116 -2.34 -29.50 1.97
C CYS A 116 -2.13 -28.10 1.38
N VAL A 117 -3.20 -27.29 1.24
CA VAL A 117 -3.11 -25.90 0.76
C VAL A 117 -2.26 -25.06 1.70
N ILE A 118 -2.49 -25.14 3.02
CA ILE A 118 -1.70 -24.38 4.01
C ILE A 118 -0.24 -24.83 4.00
N GLY A 119 0.01 -26.15 4.00
CA GLY A 119 1.37 -26.69 3.97
C GLY A 119 2.13 -26.27 2.71
N ASN A 120 1.51 -26.43 1.53
CA ASN A 120 2.10 -26.01 0.26
C ASN A 120 2.31 -24.49 0.22
N PHE A 121 1.37 -23.69 0.74
CA PHE A 121 1.51 -22.25 0.84
C PHE A 121 2.71 -21.84 1.68
N VAL A 122 2.88 -22.40 2.88
CA VAL A 122 4.03 -22.09 3.74
C VAL A 122 5.34 -22.45 3.06
N ILE A 123 5.44 -23.65 2.48
CA ILE A 123 6.66 -24.14 1.83
C ILE A 123 7.02 -23.30 0.61
N THR A 124 6.08 -23.17 -0.33
CA THR A 124 6.32 -22.43 -1.58
C THR A 124 6.59 -20.95 -1.31
N ASN A 125 5.94 -20.37 -0.30
CA ASN A 125 6.16 -18.97 0.02
C ASN A 125 7.52 -18.75 0.69
N LEU A 126 7.89 -19.55 1.69
CA LEU A 126 9.20 -19.45 2.32
C LEU A 126 10.33 -19.65 1.30
N ALA A 127 10.19 -20.66 0.44
CA ALA A 127 11.12 -20.92 -0.66
C ALA A 127 11.21 -19.72 -1.60
N SER A 128 10.09 -19.16 -2.04
CA SER A 128 10.06 -18.00 -2.93
C SER A 128 10.73 -16.77 -2.32
N TRP A 129 10.43 -16.43 -1.06
CA TRP A 129 11.07 -15.31 -0.37
C TRP A 129 12.59 -15.44 -0.32
N VAL A 130 13.08 -16.61 0.08
CA VAL A 130 14.52 -16.88 0.17
C VAL A 130 15.18 -16.87 -1.20
N MET A 131 14.58 -17.53 -2.19
CA MET A 131 15.14 -17.67 -3.54
C MET A 131 15.16 -16.34 -4.29
N VAL A 132 14.07 -15.57 -4.28
CA VAL A 132 14.01 -14.26 -4.94
C VAL A 132 15.01 -13.30 -4.30
N PHE A 133 15.13 -13.31 -2.97
CA PHE A 133 16.10 -12.49 -2.27
C PHE A 133 17.55 -12.88 -2.61
N ALA A 134 17.88 -14.17 -2.52
CA ALA A 134 19.23 -14.66 -2.79
C ALA A 134 19.64 -14.46 -4.25
N LEU A 135 18.74 -14.74 -5.20
CA LEU A 135 18.99 -14.55 -6.62
C LEU A 135 19.18 -13.07 -6.96
N SER A 136 18.32 -12.20 -6.44
CA SER A 136 18.43 -10.76 -6.66
C SER A 136 19.75 -10.23 -6.07
N LEU A 137 20.10 -10.65 -4.86
CA LEU A 137 21.33 -10.22 -4.21
C LEU A 137 22.57 -10.69 -4.97
N LEU A 138 22.56 -11.93 -5.47
CA LEU A 138 23.64 -12.48 -6.28
C LEU A 138 23.82 -11.70 -7.57
N VAL A 139 22.74 -11.43 -8.32
CA VAL A 139 22.79 -10.70 -9.58
C VAL A 139 23.24 -9.26 -9.35
N MET A 140 22.64 -8.55 -8.39
CA MET A 140 23.01 -7.17 -8.08
C MET A 140 24.46 -7.06 -7.58
N SER A 141 24.92 -8.01 -6.76
CA SER A 141 26.32 -8.03 -6.29
C SER A 141 27.31 -8.38 -7.41
N CYS A 142 26.92 -9.26 -8.33
CA CYS A 142 27.75 -9.60 -9.50
C CYS A 142 27.92 -8.37 -10.40
N VAL A 143 26.80 -7.71 -10.74
CA VAL A 143 26.82 -6.50 -11.56
C VAL A 143 27.62 -5.38 -10.89
N ALA A 144 27.41 -5.15 -9.59
CA ALA A 144 28.19 -4.19 -8.81
C ALA A 144 29.70 -4.40 -8.94
N ARG A 145 30.15 -5.66 -8.83
CA ARG A 145 31.57 -6.02 -8.99
C ARG A 145 32.07 -5.82 -10.42
N MET A 146 31.23 -6.08 -11.42
CA MET A 146 31.60 -5.90 -12.83
C MET A 146 31.68 -4.41 -13.21
N THR A 147 30.77 -3.58 -12.69
CA THR A 147 30.76 -2.13 -12.98
C THR A 147 31.83 -1.38 -12.18
N GLY A 148 32.19 -1.83 -10.98
CA GLY A 148 33.28 -1.25 -10.19
C GLY A 148 34.68 -1.47 -10.79
N GLN A 149 34.80 -2.28 -11.85
CA GLN A 149 36.05 -2.51 -12.59
C GLN A 149 36.20 -1.63 -13.84
N VAL A 150 35.23 -0.76 -14.14
CA VAL A 150 35.29 0.17 -15.28
C VAL A 150 35.74 1.56 -14.78
N PRO A 151 36.86 2.11 -15.26
CA PRO A 151 37.28 3.47 -14.91
C PRO A 151 36.24 4.51 -15.38
N ASP A 152 35.92 5.46 -14.49
CA ASP A 152 35.00 6.57 -14.73
C ASP A 152 35.52 7.51 -15.84
N GLU A 153 35.01 7.36 -17.06
CA GLU A 153 35.16 8.40 -18.09
C GLU A 153 33.84 8.84 -18.77
N PHE A 154 32.70 8.32 -18.34
CA PHE A 154 31.41 8.68 -18.96
C PHE A 154 30.25 8.74 -17.96
N CYS A 155 30.29 9.69 -17.02
CA CYS A 155 29.08 10.12 -16.30
C CYS A 155 29.20 11.60 -15.90
N LEU A 156 28.39 12.45 -16.53
CA LEU A 156 28.19 13.85 -16.15
C LEU A 156 27.57 13.93 -14.74
N PRO A 157 28.18 14.67 -13.79
CA PRO A 157 27.57 14.92 -12.50
C PRO A 157 26.75 16.22 -12.52
N GLN A 158 25.61 16.23 -11.84
CA GLN A 158 25.31 17.31 -10.91
C GLN A 158 24.35 16.85 -9.79
N PRO A 159 24.79 16.90 -8.51
CA PRO A 159 23.94 16.67 -7.36
C PRO A 159 23.17 17.96 -7.05
N ILE A 160 21.84 17.94 -7.16
CA ILE A 160 21.03 18.97 -6.52
C ILE A 160 20.90 18.59 -5.06
N VAL A 161 21.65 19.32 -4.22
CA VAL A 161 21.39 19.47 -2.79
C VAL A 161 20.03 20.14 -2.65
N GLY A 162 18.98 19.32 -2.66
CA GLY A 162 17.61 19.73 -2.37
C GLY A 162 17.19 19.04 -1.09
N THR A 163 17.19 19.79 0.01
CA THR A 163 16.61 19.41 1.29
C THR A 163 15.26 18.74 1.06
N LEU A 164 15.12 17.46 1.40
CA LEU A 164 13.88 16.72 1.24
C LEU A 164 12.81 17.39 2.12
N PRO A 165 11.78 18.05 1.58
CA PRO A 165 10.81 18.74 2.42
C PRO A 165 9.89 17.72 3.09
N ARG A 166 9.72 17.94 4.38
CA ARG A 166 8.78 17.28 5.30
C ARG A 166 7.44 17.00 4.61
N ILE A 167 7.10 15.72 4.47
CA ILE A 167 5.77 15.25 4.09
C ILE A 167 4.77 15.75 5.13
N GLU A 168 3.91 16.68 4.73
CA GLU A 168 2.78 17.15 5.50
C GLU A 168 1.51 16.59 4.87
N THR A 169 1.13 15.38 5.31
CA THR A 169 -0.19 14.83 5.04
C THR A 169 -1.20 15.61 5.87
N SER A 170 -1.70 16.76 5.42
CA SER A 170 -2.60 17.61 6.24
C SER A 170 -3.90 16.92 6.67
N TRP A 171 -4.22 15.77 6.07
CA TRP A 171 -5.39 14.95 6.39
C TRP A 171 -5.14 13.78 7.36
N LEU A 172 -3.86 13.45 7.59
CA LEU A 172 -3.42 12.32 8.41
C LEU A 172 -2.27 12.68 9.38
N SER A 173 -1.74 13.90 9.34
CA SER A 173 -0.73 14.40 10.26
C SER A 173 -1.39 14.82 11.57
N ASP A 174 -1.44 13.88 12.50
CA ASP A 174 -1.48 14.17 13.94
C ASP A 174 -0.05 14.50 14.43
N SER A 175 0.58 15.52 13.83
CA SER A 175 1.90 15.99 14.26
C SER A 175 1.77 16.97 15.41
N THR A 176 1.25 16.52 16.56
CA THR A 176 1.35 17.27 17.82
C THR A 176 1.48 16.39 19.08
N LEU A 177 1.35 15.06 18.98
CA LEU A 177 1.49 14.18 20.16
C LEU A 177 2.97 13.95 20.58
N ASP A 178 3.94 14.16 19.69
CA ASP A 178 5.36 14.04 20.01
C ASP A 178 5.95 15.24 20.76
N GLN A 179 5.27 16.40 20.77
CA GLN A 179 5.80 17.61 21.42
C GLN A 179 5.27 17.82 22.85
N GLY A 180 4.19 17.12 23.23
CA GLY A 180 3.51 17.30 24.52
C GLY A 180 4.10 16.50 25.69
N GLN A 181 4.84 15.41 25.41
CA GLN A 181 5.23 14.44 26.45
C GLN A 181 6.68 14.60 26.94
N GLN A 182 7.51 15.37 26.24
CA GLN A 182 8.91 15.62 26.64
C GLN A 182 9.12 16.77 27.65
N ARG A 183 8.07 17.48 28.09
CA ARG A 183 8.20 18.61 29.03
C ARG A 183 7.77 18.36 30.47
N MET A 184 7.47 17.12 30.86
CA MET A 184 6.97 16.84 32.23
C MET A 184 7.87 15.98 33.14
N PHE A 185 9.15 15.77 32.78
CA PHE A 185 10.13 15.17 33.69
C PHE A 185 11.51 15.83 33.56
N GLY A 186 11.59 17.10 33.94
CA GLY A 186 12.84 17.77 34.30
C GLY A 186 12.91 17.91 35.82
N ARG A 187 13.54 16.92 36.46
CA ARG A 187 13.79 16.87 37.91
C ARG A 187 14.54 18.14 38.33
N ARG A 188 13.96 18.85 39.29
CA ARG A 188 14.48 20.03 39.98
C ARG A 188 15.88 19.76 40.54
N GLU A 189 16.92 20.20 39.86
CA GLU A 189 18.27 20.30 40.43
C GLU A 189 18.56 21.77 40.77
N LYS A 190 18.62 22.00 42.08
CA LYS A 190 18.85 23.29 42.72
C LYS A 190 20.37 23.45 42.84
N VAL A 191 20.98 24.29 42.00
CA VAL A 191 22.35 24.77 42.22
C VAL A 191 22.31 26.28 42.42
N THR A 192 22.49 26.65 43.67
CA THR A 192 22.77 27.99 44.20
C THR A 192 24.15 28.48 43.77
N ASN A 193 24.28 29.75 43.36
CA ASN A 193 25.35 30.68 43.78
C ASN A 193 25.05 32.14 43.34
N PRO A 194 25.67 33.17 43.99
CA PRO A 194 25.03 34.45 44.36
C PRO A 194 25.52 35.67 43.52
N PRO A 195 25.12 36.93 43.83
CA PRO A 195 25.07 38.03 42.87
C PRO A 195 26.34 38.89 42.82
N ARG A 196 26.53 39.64 41.72
CA ARG A 196 27.45 40.79 41.69
C ARG A 196 26.86 41.96 40.91
N SER A 197 26.78 43.07 41.60
CA SER A 197 26.34 44.44 41.26
C SER A 197 27.28 45.17 40.29
N GLY A 198 26.75 45.90 39.30
CA GLY A 198 26.80 47.38 39.25
C GLY A 198 27.15 47.91 37.83
N PRO A 199 27.07 49.23 37.55
CA PRO A 199 25.98 49.83 36.74
C PRO A 199 26.42 50.75 35.55
N ASP A 200 25.41 51.39 34.92
CA ASP A 200 25.40 52.62 34.08
C ASP A 200 25.51 52.48 32.54
N GLU A 201 24.43 52.83 31.79
CA GLU A 201 24.20 54.08 31.00
C GLU A 201 24.92 54.06 29.61
N ALA A 202 24.40 54.47 28.45
CA ALA A 202 23.20 55.18 28.03
C ALA A 202 22.85 54.87 26.56
N THR A 203 21.56 55.03 26.27
CA THR A 203 20.86 55.47 25.04
C THR A 203 21.71 56.00 23.87
N SER A 204 21.50 55.43 22.67
CA SER A 204 21.32 56.19 21.42
C SER A 204 20.66 55.33 20.34
N ALA A 205 19.46 55.75 19.94
CA ALA A 205 18.67 55.19 18.87
C ALA A 205 19.08 55.83 17.53
N THR A 206 19.19 55.04 16.47
CA THR A 206 18.61 55.42 15.18
C THR A 206 18.35 54.17 14.34
N ALA A 207 17.17 54.15 13.73
CA ALA A 207 16.53 53.01 13.10
C ALA A 207 17.15 52.66 11.75
N SER A 208 17.30 51.36 11.49
CA SER A 208 17.26 50.79 10.14
C SER A 208 16.26 49.64 10.15
N GLN A 209 15.24 49.78 9.30
CA GLN A 209 14.02 49.00 9.26
C GLN A 209 14.29 47.51 9.08
N ARG A 210 13.95 46.74 10.11
CA ARG A 210 13.85 45.29 10.10
C ARG A 210 12.41 44.93 9.69
N SER A 211 12.19 44.56 8.43
CA SER A 211 10.99 43.80 8.05
C SER A 211 11.15 42.35 8.50
N SER A 212 11.14 42.12 9.81
CA SER A 212 10.91 40.79 10.37
C SER A 212 9.45 40.45 10.13
N VAL A 213 9.21 39.57 9.15
CA VAL A 213 7.97 38.80 9.09
C VAL A 213 7.90 38.04 10.41
N VAL A 214 7.07 38.57 11.31
CA VAL A 214 6.68 37.91 12.56
C VAL A 214 6.09 36.57 12.17
N SER A 215 6.86 35.51 12.39
CA SER A 215 6.35 34.15 12.43
C SER A 215 5.28 34.13 13.52
N LYS A 216 4.01 34.12 13.13
CA LYS A 216 2.90 33.90 14.05
C LYS A 216 3.15 32.58 14.76
N ASP A 217 3.33 32.63 16.08
CA ASP A 217 3.25 31.45 16.93
C ASP A 217 1.95 30.69 16.65
N PRO A 218 1.96 29.34 16.58
CA PRO A 218 0.76 28.57 16.37
C PRO A 218 -0.18 28.74 17.57
N VAL A 219 -1.39 29.22 17.29
CA VAL A 219 -2.48 29.47 18.25
C VAL A 219 -2.78 28.20 19.07
N PRO A 220 -3.01 28.29 20.40
CA PRO A 220 -3.44 27.15 21.21
C PRO A 220 -4.83 26.70 20.76
N VAL A 221 -4.88 25.66 19.93
CA VAL A 221 -6.11 25.01 19.49
C VAL A 221 -6.78 24.37 20.71
N SER A 222 -8.09 24.58 20.91
CA SER A 222 -8.79 24.00 22.05
C SER A 222 -8.74 22.46 21.99
N ARG A 223 -8.47 21.82 23.13
CA ARG A 223 -8.32 20.35 23.26
C ARG A 223 -9.53 19.58 22.70
N VAL A 224 -10.73 20.17 22.81
CA VAL A 224 -11.98 19.63 22.26
C VAL A 224 -12.00 19.68 20.73
N TRP A 225 -11.56 20.79 20.11
CA TRP A 225 -11.49 20.89 18.65
C TRP A 225 -10.46 19.92 18.08
N HIS A 226 -9.33 19.76 18.77
CA HIS A 226 -8.31 18.78 18.40
C HIS A 226 -8.85 17.35 18.44
N PHE A 227 -9.56 16.98 19.53
CA PHE A 227 -10.25 15.69 19.63
C PHE A 227 -11.28 15.47 18.51
N TRP A 228 -12.10 16.47 18.21
CA TRP A 228 -13.11 16.40 17.16
C TRP A 228 -12.48 16.26 15.77
N MET A 229 -11.48 17.07 15.42
CA MET A 229 -10.79 16.97 14.13
C MET A 229 -10.04 15.65 13.99
N SER A 230 -9.39 15.18 15.06
CA SER A 230 -8.69 13.88 15.01
C SER A 230 -9.67 12.73 14.82
N ASN A 231 -10.84 12.74 15.46
CA ASN A 231 -11.84 11.66 15.34
C ASN A 231 -12.89 11.87 14.25
N PHE A 232 -12.83 12.99 13.51
CA PHE A 232 -13.85 13.37 12.53
C PHE A 232 -14.16 12.27 11.51
N PRO A 233 -13.17 11.58 10.88
CA PRO A 233 -13.49 10.54 9.90
C PRO A 233 -14.27 9.36 10.48
N LEU A 234 -14.04 9.00 11.75
CA LEU A 234 -14.74 7.92 12.44
C LEU A 234 -16.16 8.33 12.83
N ILE A 235 -16.31 9.57 13.33
CA ILE A 235 -17.62 10.12 13.68
C ILE A 235 -18.46 10.29 12.41
N ALA A 236 -17.89 10.83 11.34
CA ALA A 236 -18.55 11.01 10.06
C ALA A 236 -18.99 9.67 9.44
N SER A 237 -18.15 8.64 9.47
CA SER A 237 -18.53 7.32 8.95
C SER A 237 -19.58 6.62 9.80
N SER A 238 -19.54 6.77 11.13
CA SER A 238 -20.60 6.31 12.03
C SER A 238 -21.94 7.01 11.78
N LEU A 239 -21.91 8.35 11.67
CA LEU A 239 -23.10 9.15 11.36
C LEU A 239 -23.69 8.79 10.00
N ALA A 240 -22.86 8.48 9.00
CA ALA A 240 -23.33 8.09 7.68
C ALA A 240 -24.24 6.84 7.73
N ILE A 241 -23.99 5.89 8.64
CA ILE A 241 -24.85 4.70 8.84
C ILE A 241 -26.26 5.13 9.26
N PHE A 242 -26.38 6.01 10.25
CA PHE A 242 -27.67 6.37 10.83
C PHE A 242 -28.40 7.48 10.07
N VAL A 243 -27.68 8.37 9.40
CA VAL A 243 -28.23 9.53 8.70
C VAL A 243 -28.55 9.22 7.24
N ILE A 244 -27.75 8.36 6.59
CA ILE A 244 -27.89 8.05 5.17
C ILE A 244 -28.24 6.57 4.99
N GLY A 245 -27.40 5.66 5.51
CA GLY A 245 -27.52 4.22 5.31
C GLY A 245 -28.89 3.65 5.71
N ALA A 246 -29.23 3.74 6.99
CA ALA A 246 -30.45 3.15 7.53
C ALA A 246 -31.74 3.82 7.02
N PRO A 247 -31.83 5.16 6.92
CA PRO A 247 -33.02 5.81 6.36
C PRO A 247 -33.24 5.45 4.89
N VAL A 248 -32.18 5.39 4.08
CA VAL A 248 -32.31 4.99 2.67
C VAL A 248 -32.73 3.53 2.57
N ALA A 249 -32.08 2.62 3.33
CA ALA A 249 -32.45 1.22 3.35
C ALA A 249 -33.92 1.00 3.74
N ALA A 250 -34.41 1.73 4.75
CA ALA A 250 -35.81 1.67 5.17
C ALA A 250 -36.77 2.25 4.13
N ALA A 251 -36.38 3.31 3.41
CA ALA A 251 -37.23 3.96 2.41
C ALA A 251 -37.30 3.19 1.08
N THR A 252 -36.21 2.56 0.66
CA THR A 252 -36.10 1.90 -0.65
C THR A 252 -36.18 0.37 -0.56
N ASN A 253 -36.21 -0.21 0.65
CA ASN A 253 -36.02 -1.65 0.90
C ASN A 253 -34.74 -2.19 0.24
N ASP A 254 -33.68 -1.37 0.26
CA ASP A 254 -32.42 -1.66 -0.42
C ASP A 254 -31.25 -1.36 0.50
N ASP A 255 -30.59 -2.42 0.97
CA ASP A 255 -29.54 -2.31 1.96
C ASP A 255 -28.18 -1.90 1.38
N ARG A 256 -28.03 -1.72 0.07
CA ARG A 256 -26.70 -1.51 -0.55
C ARG A 256 -25.98 -0.27 -0.02
N ILE A 257 -26.72 0.82 0.18
CA ILE A 257 -26.16 2.07 0.73
C ILE A 257 -25.81 1.88 2.21
N LEU A 258 -26.61 1.13 2.96
CA LEU A 258 -26.30 0.77 4.33
C LEU A 258 -25.03 -0.10 4.40
N ASP A 259 -24.92 -1.13 3.56
CA ASP A 259 -23.76 -2.02 3.47
C ASP A 259 -22.49 -1.22 3.14
N GLY A 260 -22.60 -0.23 2.24
CA GLY A 260 -21.50 0.70 1.92
C GLY A 260 -21.08 1.57 3.10
N CYS A 261 -22.04 2.16 3.82
CA CYS A 261 -21.76 2.93 5.02
C CYS A 261 -21.12 2.09 6.13
N VAL A 262 -21.62 0.86 6.35
CA VAL A 262 -21.07 -0.08 7.33
C VAL A 262 -19.65 -0.50 6.94
N LEU A 263 -19.43 -0.87 5.68
CA LEU A 263 -18.11 -1.25 5.16
C LEU A 263 -17.09 -0.12 5.36
N TRP A 264 -17.47 1.12 5.01
CA TRP A 264 -16.61 2.29 5.20
C TRP A 264 -16.32 2.58 6.68
N PHE A 265 -17.35 2.50 7.54
CA PHE A 265 -17.17 2.66 8.98
C PHE A 265 -16.22 1.63 9.57
N VAL A 266 -16.43 0.35 9.27
CA VAL A 266 -15.58 -0.76 9.73
C VAL A 266 -14.14 -0.54 9.26
N TRP A 267 -13.92 -0.18 7.99
CA TRP A 267 -12.60 0.11 7.46
C TRP A 267 -11.89 1.25 8.21
N VAL A 268 -12.59 2.39 8.41
CA VAL A 268 -12.02 3.54 9.14
C VAL A 268 -11.75 3.17 10.60
N LEU A 269 -12.65 2.42 11.24
CA LEU A 269 -12.50 1.95 12.61
C LEU A 269 -11.26 1.06 12.76
N THR A 270 -11.07 0.09 11.86
CA THR A 270 -9.93 -0.84 11.93
C THR A 270 -8.60 -0.13 11.68
N LEU A 271 -8.53 0.80 10.71
CA LEU A 271 -7.37 1.65 10.48
C LEU A 271 -7.01 2.49 11.72
N ARG A 272 -8.03 3.10 12.35
CA ARG A 272 -7.84 3.91 13.57
C ARG A 272 -7.39 3.07 14.74
N LEU A 273 -7.99 1.91 14.94
CA LEU A 273 -7.65 1.01 16.02
C LEU A 273 -6.20 0.52 15.90
N GLN A 274 -5.78 0.15 14.69
CA GLN A 274 -4.39 -0.26 14.44
C GLN A 274 -3.40 0.89 14.72
N ARG A 275 -3.69 2.12 14.28
CA ARG A 275 -2.84 3.29 14.52
C ARG A 275 -2.78 3.68 16.00
N ALA A 276 -3.93 3.69 16.68
CA ALA A 276 -4.01 3.98 18.10
C ALA A 276 -3.19 2.96 18.91
N PHE A 277 -3.26 1.67 18.56
CA PHE A 277 -2.48 0.63 19.21
C PHE A 277 -0.97 0.78 18.93
N LYS A 278 -0.56 1.09 17.69
CA LYS A 278 0.83 1.42 17.34
C LYS A 278 1.38 2.57 18.21
N ALA A 279 0.60 3.64 18.35
CA ALA A 279 0.96 4.84 19.12
C ALA A 279 0.88 4.67 20.65
N SER A 280 0.14 3.66 21.12
CA SER A 280 -0.05 3.45 22.56
C SER A 280 1.23 3.01 23.27
N GLN A 281 1.34 3.32 24.57
CA GLN A 281 2.38 2.83 25.46
C GLN A 281 2.10 1.40 25.98
N LEU A 282 1.06 0.73 25.46
CA LEU A 282 0.78 -0.66 25.82
C LEU A 282 1.85 -1.58 25.21
N CYS A 283 2.31 -2.54 26.00
CA CYS A 283 3.30 -3.56 25.62
C CYS A 283 4.67 -2.98 25.15
N THR A 284 5.05 -1.78 25.61
CA THR A 284 6.38 -1.19 25.29
C THR A 284 7.53 -2.08 25.78
N ASP A 285 7.33 -2.80 26.90
CA ASP A 285 8.33 -3.72 27.47
C ASP A 285 8.56 -4.98 26.61
N MET A 286 7.68 -5.27 25.64
CA MET A 286 7.78 -6.42 24.74
C MET A 286 7.58 -5.98 23.28
N PRO A 287 8.59 -5.34 22.65
CA PRO A 287 8.45 -4.77 21.30
C PRO A 287 8.11 -5.82 20.23
N LYS A 288 8.60 -7.06 20.40
CA LYS A 288 8.25 -8.17 19.50
C LYS A 288 6.78 -8.54 19.58
N LEU A 289 6.23 -8.64 20.80
CA LEU A 289 4.81 -8.94 21.01
C LEU A 289 3.93 -7.80 20.49
N LYS A 290 4.30 -6.55 20.77
CA LYS A 290 3.60 -5.37 20.25
C LYS A 290 3.56 -5.39 18.72
N ASN A 291 4.68 -5.65 18.06
CA ASN A 291 4.75 -5.74 16.60
C ASN A 291 3.90 -6.90 16.05
N THR A 292 3.92 -8.07 16.71
CA THR A 292 3.06 -9.20 16.31
C THR A 292 1.58 -8.84 16.44
N ILE A 293 1.15 -8.23 17.55
CA ILE A 293 -0.24 -7.83 17.76
C ILE A 293 -0.66 -6.73 16.77
N VAL A 294 0.16 -5.70 16.58
CA VAL A 294 -0.07 -4.63 15.58
C VAL A 294 -0.30 -5.22 14.19
N THR A 295 0.47 -6.26 13.84
CA THR A 295 0.36 -6.88 12.53
C THR A 295 -0.81 -7.85 12.45
N LEU A 296 -1.18 -8.51 13.54
CA LEU A 296 -2.42 -9.29 13.62
C LEU A 296 -3.67 -8.39 13.53
N MET A 297 -3.60 -7.17 14.05
CA MET A 297 -4.58 -6.10 13.88
C MET A 297 -4.53 -5.46 12.49
N ASN A 298 -4.16 -6.24 11.48
CA ASN A 298 -4.19 -5.83 10.09
C ASN A 298 -5.60 -5.34 9.73
N PRO A 299 -5.76 -4.10 9.21
CA PRO A 299 -7.06 -3.54 8.85
C PRO A 299 -7.81 -4.42 7.86
N VAL A 300 -7.13 -5.11 6.95
CA VAL A 300 -7.74 -6.03 5.99
C VAL A 300 -8.32 -7.25 6.69
N LEU A 301 -7.56 -7.90 7.57
CA LEU A 301 -8.04 -9.07 8.33
C LEU A 301 -9.21 -8.70 9.24
N PHE A 302 -9.07 -7.61 9.98
CA PHE A 302 -10.07 -7.21 10.96
C PHE A 302 -11.35 -6.72 10.28
N THR A 303 -11.23 -5.99 9.16
CA THR A 303 -12.38 -5.64 8.31
C THR A 303 -13.03 -6.88 7.73
N THR A 304 -12.25 -7.85 7.26
CA THR A 304 -12.77 -9.13 6.76
C THR A 304 -13.60 -9.82 7.84
N LEU A 305 -13.06 -9.96 9.06
CA LEU A 305 -13.74 -10.63 10.17
C LEU A 305 -15.04 -9.90 10.57
N LEU A 306 -15.00 -8.57 10.70
CA LEU A 306 -16.16 -7.77 11.07
C LEU A 306 -17.24 -7.78 9.98
N MET A 307 -16.86 -7.68 8.71
CA MET A 307 -17.81 -7.74 7.58
C MET A 307 -18.36 -9.15 7.35
N THR A 308 -17.57 -10.19 7.61
CA THR A 308 -17.99 -11.60 7.64
C THR A 308 -19.04 -11.82 8.73
N ALA A 309 -18.81 -11.27 9.93
CA ALA A 309 -19.77 -11.31 11.03
C ALA A 309 -21.05 -10.51 10.70
N TYR A 310 -20.91 -9.32 10.12
CA TYR A 310 -22.02 -8.47 9.71
C TYR A 310 -22.93 -9.16 8.68
N THR A 311 -22.36 -9.65 7.58
CA THR A 311 -23.12 -10.35 6.52
C THR A 311 -23.82 -11.60 7.04
N ARG A 312 -23.17 -12.36 7.94
CA ARG A 312 -23.77 -13.54 8.59
C ARG A 312 -24.86 -13.18 9.59
N ALA A 313 -24.68 -12.12 10.38
CA ALA A 313 -25.70 -11.64 11.32
C ALA A 313 -26.94 -11.13 10.55
N LYS A 314 -26.72 -10.40 9.46
CA LYS A 314 -27.76 -9.94 8.54
C LYS A 314 -28.52 -11.10 7.89
N ALA A 315 -27.82 -12.13 7.43
CA ALA A 315 -28.45 -13.36 6.94
C ALA A 315 -29.27 -14.07 8.05
N GLY A 316 -28.73 -14.13 9.28
CA GLY A 316 -29.47 -14.65 10.42
C GLY A 316 -30.78 -13.90 10.70
N ALA A 317 -30.79 -12.58 10.50
CA ALA A 317 -31.98 -11.75 10.65
C ALA A 317 -33.01 -11.94 9.52
N TYR A 318 -32.57 -12.24 8.30
CA TYR A 318 -33.43 -12.49 7.14
C TYR A 318 -33.96 -13.92 7.02
N GLY A 319 -33.51 -14.82 7.88
CA GLY A 319 -33.99 -16.20 7.96
C GLY A 319 -33.09 -17.22 7.25
N TYR A 320 -33.49 -18.49 7.31
CA TYR A 320 -32.69 -19.63 6.86
C TYR A 320 -32.41 -19.59 5.34
N GLY A 321 -31.17 -19.87 4.94
CA GLY A 321 -30.76 -19.91 3.53
C GLY A 321 -30.58 -18.54 2.85
N SER A 322 -30.69 -17.43 3.58
CA SER A 322 -30.59 -16.08 3.02
C SER A 322 -29.15 -15.59 2.77
N ILE A 323 -28.13 -16.34 3.19
CA ILE A 323 -26.72 -15.92 3.07
C ILE A 323 -26.33 -15.66 1.61
N ASP A 324 -26.73 -16.54 0.68
CA ASP A 324 -26.41 -16.37 -0.74
C ASP A 324 -27.04 -15.12 -1.34
N LYS A 325 -28.21 -14.70 -0.82
CA LYS A 325 -28.86 -13.46 -1.21
C LYS A 325 -28.10 -12.27 -0.64
N VAL A 326 -27.80 -12.27 0.66
CA VAL A 326 -27.05 -11.18 1.32
C VAL A 326 -25.68 -10.99 0.68
N LEU A 327 -24.96 -12.07 0.35
CA LEU A 327 -23.66 -11.98 -0.30
C LEU A 327 -23.78 -11.46 -1.74
N ARG A 328 -24.79 -11.89 -2.51
CA ARG A 328 -25.07 -11.37 -3.86
C ARG A 328 -25.48 -9.89 -3.87
N ASP A 329 -26.27 -9.46 -2.89
CA ASP A 329 -26.68 -8.06 -2.74
C ASP A 329 -25.48 -7.20 -2.29
N PHE A 330 -24.57 -7.77 -1.49
CA PHE A 330 -23.34 -7.11 -1.05
C PHE A 330 -22.32 -6.92 -2.19
N SER A 331 -22.07 -7.94 -3.01
CA SER A 331 -21.21 -7.87 -4.19
C SER A 331 -21.74 -8.77 -5.31
N GLY A 332 -22.17 -8.16 -6.41
CA GLY A 332 -22.68 -8.86 -7.58
C GLY A 332 -21.58 -9.47 -8.46
N GLY A 333 -20.32 -9.02 -8.27
CA GLY A 333 -19.15 -9.52 -9.01
C GLY A 333 -19.02 -8.97 -10.42
N THR A 334 -19.90 -8.06 -10.83
CA THR A 334 -19.90 -7.38 -12.14
C THR A 334 -19.05 -6.10 -12.05
N PRO A 335 -17.95 -5.98 -12.81
CA PRO A 335 -17.13 -4.77 -12.82
C PRO A 335 -17.88 -3.55 -13.36
N LEU A 336 -17.57 -2.35 -12.86
CA LEU A 336 -18.31 -1.12 -13.19
C LEU A 336 -18.33 -0.82 -14.70
N TYR A 337 -17.20 -1.02 -15.39
CA TYR A 337 -17.11 -0.80 -16.84
C TYR A 337 -18.04 -1.72 -17.65
N VAL A 338 -18.37 -2.91 -17.15
CA VAL A 338 -19.32 -3.83 -17.79
C VAL A 338 -20.75 -3.30 -17.64
N LEU A 339 -21.10 -2.79 -16.45
CA LEU A 339 -22.41 -2.15 -16.23
C LEU A 339 -22.57 -0.92 -17.14
N TRP A 340 -21.57 -0.03 -17.17
CA TRP A 340 -21.61 1.16 -18.01
C TRP A 340 -21.70 0.82 -19.49
N THR A 341 -20.99 -0.21 -19.94
CA THR A 341 -21.09 -0.68 -21.32
C THR A 341 -22.51 -1.17 -21.61
N SER A 342 -23.06 -2.05 -20.78
CA SER A 342 -24.43 -2.57 -20.91
C SER A 342 -25.47 -1.43 -21.02
N VAL A 343 -25.38 -0.43 -20.14
CA VAL A 343 -26.26 0.74 -20.15
C VAL A 343 -26.04 1.61 -21.40
N ALA A 344 -24.79 1.85 -21.81
CA ALA A 344 -24.48 2.71 -22.94
C ALA A 344 -24.79 2.07 -24.31
N THR A 345 -24.64 0.76 -24.45
CA THR A 345 -24.88 0.03 -25.72
C THR A 345 -26.25 -0.61 -25.79
N GLY A 346 -27.01 -0.64 -24.69
CA GLY A 346 -28.29 -1.34 -24.60
C GLY A 346 -28.18 -2.86 -24.76
N THR A 347 -26.97 -3.41 -24.63
CA THR A 347 -26.75 -4.86 -24.78
C THR A 347 -26.98 -5.54 -23.42
N PRO A 348 -27.84 -6.57 -23.34
CA PRO A 348 -28.06 -7.28 -22.10
C PRO A 348 -26.75 -7.90 -21.59
N LEU A 349 -26.58 -7.93 -20.27
CA LEU A 349 -25.44 -8.60 -19.64
C LEU A 349 -25.46 -10.09 -20.01
N SER A 350 -24.30 -10.65 -20.37
CA SER A 350 -24.17 -12.08 -20.70
C SER A 350 -24.68 -12.97 -19.56
N ASP A 351 -25.30 -14.10 -19.93
CA ASP A 351 -26.06 -15.00 -19.06
C ASP A 351 -25.37 -15.29 -17.71
N GLY A 352 -25.96 -14.78 -16.63
CA GLY A 352 -25.57 -15.04 -15.25
C GLY A 352 -24.93 -13.85 -14.50
N ARG A 353 -24.56 -12.76 -15.20
CA ARG A 353 -24.08 -11.54 -14.53
C ARG A 353 -25.24 -10.70 -14.01
N SER A 354 -25.12 -10.26 -12.76
CA SER A 354 -26.14 -9.44 -12.13
C SER A 354 -26.02 -7.98 -12.59
N PRO A 355 -27.13 -7.28 -12.88
CA PRO A 355 -27.14 -5.84 -13.19
C PRO A 355 -26.90 -4.97 -11.94
N TRP A 356 -26.58 -5.58 -10.82
CA TRP A 356 -26.50 -4.93 -9.53
C TRP A 356 -25.06 -4.48 -9.24
N PHE A 357 -24.95 -3.32 -8.61
CA PHE A 357 -23.71 -2.78 -8.10
C PHE A 357 -23.83 -2.62 -6.59
N GLY A 358 -23.15 -3.49 -5.86
CA GLY A 358 -23.17 -3.55 -4.40
C GLY A 358 -22.00 -2.81 -3.74
N ALA A 359 -21.99 -2.80 -2.41
CA ALA A 359 -20.92 -2.19 -1.61
C ALA A 359 -19.55 -2.83 -1.85
N GLY A 360 -19.53 -4.16 -2.01
CA GLY A 360 -18.32 -4.91 -2.36
C GLY A 360 -17.81 -4.58 -3.76
N ASP A 361 -18.71 -4.40 -4.74
CA ASP A 361 -18.33 -4.02 -6.10
C ASP A 361 -17.75 -2.60 -6.13
N ALA A 362 -18.31 -1.67 -5.33
CA ALA A 362 -17.74 -0.34 -5.14
C ALA A 362 -16.32 -0.38 -4.54
N ALA A 363 -16.07 -1.23 -3.55
CA ALA A 363 -14.74 -1.40 -2.96
C ALA A 363 -13.75 -2.04 -3.95
N LEU A 364 -14.20 -2.96 -4.81
CA LEU A 364 -13.40 -3.52 -5.90
C LEU A 364 -13.10 -2.48 -6.99
N SER A 365 -14.06 -1.60 -7.33
CA SER A 365 -13.86 -0.46 -8.25
C SER A 365 -12.78 0.49 -7.74
N ILE A 366 -12.79 0.83 -6.43
CA ILE A 366 -11.74 1.63 -5.80
C ILE A 366 -10.36 0.96 -5.93
N LEU A 367 -10.30 -0.37 -5.80
CA LEU A 367 -9.07 -1.13 -6.00
C LEU A 367 -8.59 -1.05 -7.46
N GLU A 368 -9.48 -1.17 -8.45
CA GLU A 368 -9.16 -1.03 -9.88
C GLU A 368 -8.63 0.37 -10.21
N CYS A 369 -9.30 1.41 -9.71
CA CYS A 369 -8.81 2.80 -9.78
C CYS A 369 -7.43 2.97 -9.15
N GLY A 370 -7.18 2.31 -8.02
CA GLY A 370 -5.88 2.31 -7.36
C GLY A 370 -4.74 1.80 -8.21
N ILE A 371 -4.99 0.73 -8.96
CA ILE A 371 -4.01 0.14 -9.86
C ILE A 371 -3.66 1.13 -10.96
N LEU A 372 -4.65 1.79 -11.58
CA LEU A 372 -4.39 2.84 -12.56
C LEU A 372 -3.56 3.98 -11.97
N ILE A 373 -3.95 4.46 -10.78
CA ILE A 373 -3.31 5.57 -10.08
C ILE A 373 -1.87 5.26 -9.67
N TRP A 374 -1.50 4.00 -9.48
CA TRP A 374 -0.11 3.61 -9.31
C TRP A 374 0.79 3.94 -10.49
N GLY A 375 0.26 4.25 -11.67
CA GLY A 375 1.05 4.82 -12.76
C GLY A 375 1.78 6.09 -12.34
N PHE A 376 1.14 6.92 -11.49
CA PHE A 376 1.78 8.09 -10.88
C PHE A 376 2.87 7.72 -9.87
N LYS A 377 2.73 6.59 -9.17
CA LYS A 377 3.77 6.09 -8.25
C LYS A 377 4.99 5.55 -9.00
N LEU A 378 4.77 4.88 -10.13
CA LEU A 378 5.87 4.53 -11.02
C LEU A 378 6.55 5.79 -11.56
N TYR A 379 5.78 6.83 -11.90
CA TYR A 379 6.34 8.11 -12.32
C TYR A 379 7.22 8.77 -11.24
N GLU A 380 6.81 8.74 -9.96
CA GLU A 380 7.67 9.20 -8.85
C GLU A 380 9.02 8.50 -8.80
N CYS A 381 9.10 7.27 -9.32
CA CYS A 381 10.29 6.42 -9.36
C CYS A 381 10.96 6.37 -10.74
N GLN A 382 10.57 7.21 -11.70
CA GLN A 382 11.03 7.14 -13.11
C GLN A 382 12.55 7.16 -13.26
N ARG A 383 13.26 7.92 -12.43
CA ARG A 383 14.74 7.97 -12.50
C ARG A 383 15.39 6.63 -12.12
N GLN A 384 14.79 5.89 -11.19
CA GLN A 384 15.26 4.57 -10.79
C GLN A 384 14.85 3.49 -11.81
N LEU A 385 13.69 3.68 -12.46
CA LEU A 385 13.20 2.82 -13.54
C LEU A 385 14.13 2.81 -14.75
N PHE A 386 14.60 3.99 -15.18
CA PHE A 386 15.46 4.14 -16.36
C PHE A 386 16.96 3.87 -16.09
N GLY A 387 17.31 3.33 -14.91
CA GLY A 387 18.67 2.90 -14.58
C GLY A 387 18.93 1.41 -14.80
N LEU A 388 20.21 1.01 -14.77
CA LEU A 388 20.63 -0.41 -14.84
C LEU A 388 19.95 -1.26 -13.75
N ALA A 389 19.84 -0.72 -12.52
CA ALA A 389 19.16 -1.37 -11.42
C ALA A 389 17.66 -1.60 -11.68
N GLY A 390 16.98 -0.64 -12.31
CA GLY A 390 15.58 -0.77 -12.73
C GLY A 390 15.42 -1.84 -13.81
N PHE A 391 16.31 -1.86 -14.81
CA PHE A 391 16.31 -2.89 -15.84
C PHE A 391 16.53 -4.30 -15.27
N LEU A 392 17.52 -4.48 -14.39
CA LEU A 392 17.76 -5.75 -13.70
C LEU A 392 16.58 -6.17 -12.83
N THR A 393 15.92 -5.21 -12.19
CA THR A 393 14.68 -5.46 -11.43
C THR A 393 13.58 -6.03 -12.32
N ILE A 394 13.39 -5.51 -13.54
CA ILE A 394 12.40 -6.03 -14.49
C ILE A 394 12.71 -7.48 -14.86
N ILE A 395 13.98 -7.79 -15.17
CA ILE A 395 14.40 -9.16 -15.51
C ILE A 395 14.17 -10.11 -14.34
N LEU A 396 14.64 -9.74 -13.15
CA LEU A 396 14.53 -10.56 -11.94
C LEU A 396 13.06 -10.77 -11.53
N ALA A 397 12.23 -9.73 -11.62
CA ALA A 397 10.80 -9.85 -11.34
C ALA A 397 10.08 -10.75 -12.36
N THR A 398 10.47 -10.70 -13.64
CA THR A 398 9.92 -11.58 -14.68
C THR A 398 10.31 -13.04 -14.43
N ALA A 399 11.58 -13.31 -14.10
CA ALA A 399 12.05 -14.64 -13.76
C ALA A 399 11.38 -15.18 -12.48
N ALA A 400 11.22 -14.32 -11.47
CA ALA A 400 10.53 -14.66 -10.24
C ALA A 400 9.03 -14.93 -10.45
N ALA A 401 8.37 -14.19 -11.35
CA ALA A 401 6.99 -14.44 -11.74
C ALA A 401 6.84 -15.81 -12.42
N ALA A 402 7.73 -16.16 -13.35
CA ALA A 402 7.74 -17.47 -13.97
C ALA A 402 7.93 -18.57 -12.92
N GLY A 403 8.96 -18.45 -12.06
CA GLY A 403 9.20 -19.40 -10.97
C GLY A 403 7.98 -19.56 -10.06
N ASN A 404 7.34 -18.45 -9.67
CA ASN A 404 6.14 -18.50 -8.84
C ASN A 404 4.95 -19.16 -9.54
N VAL A 405 4.72 -18.90 -10.83
CA VAL A 405 3.62 -19.51 -11.59
C VAL A 405 3.83 -21.01 -11.74
N PHE A 406 4.94 -21.42 -12.32
CA PHE A 406 5.15 -22.82 -12.70
C PHE A 406 5.50 -23.70 -11.50
N LEU A 407 6.43 -23.27 -10.62
CA LEU A 407 6.86 -24.09 -9.49
C LEU A 407 5.82 -24.17 -8.39
N SER A 408 5.00 -23.13 -8.17
CA SER A 408 3.96 -23.21 -7.13
C SER A 408 2.81 -24.14 -7.54
N VAL A 409 2.47 -24.20 -8.83
CA VAL A 409 1.48 -25.16 -9.37
C VAL A 409 2.02 -26.58 -9.26
N LEU A 410 3.27 -26.80 -9.70
CA LEU A 410 3.93 -28.10 -9.56
C LEU A 410 3.99 -28.55 -8.10
N GLY A 411 4.36 -27.65 -7.18
CA GLY A 411 4.35 -27.91 -5.74
C GLY A 411 2.96 -28.32 -5.24
N GLY A 412 1.92 -27.62 -5.67
CA GLY A 412 0.53 -27.97 -5.32
C GLY A 412 0.14 -29.36 -5.80
N LYS A 413 0.52 -29.72 -7.03
CA LYS A 413 0.27 -31.06 -7.58
C LYS A 413 1.03 -32.14 -6.83
N LEU A 414 2.31 -31.90 -6.50
CA LEU A 414 3.15 -32.84 -5.76
C LEU A 414 2.65 -33.11 -4.32
N VAL A 415 2.01 -32.11 -3.70
CA VAL A 415 1.36 -32.25 -2.37
C VAL A 415 0.00 -32.98 -2.47
N GLY A 416 -0.46 -33.30 -3.68
CA GLY A 416 -1.67 -34.08 -3.94
C GLY A 416 -2.94 -33.23 -4.03
N LEU A 417 -2.83 -31.93 -4.34
CA LEU A 417 -4.01 -31.09 -4.58
C LEU A 417 -4.66 -31.43 -5.93
N ASN A 418 -5.99 -31.33 -5.95
CA ASN A 418 -6.76 -31.41 -7.20
C ASN A 418 -6.34 -30.27 -8.15
N ALA A 419 -6.47 -30.49 -9.46
CA ALA A 419 -6.01 -29.55 -10.49
C ALA A 419 -6.49 -28.11 -10.27
N PRO A 420 -7.77 -27.82 -9.97
CA PRO A 420 -8.22 -26.45 -9.71
C PRO A 420 -7.58 -25.81 -8.47
N ALA A 421 -7.32 -26.60 -7.43
CA ALA A 421 -6.67 -26.13 -6.20
C ALA A 421 -5.16 -25.93 -6.39
N ALA A 422 -4.50 -26.75 -7.21
CA ALA A 422 -3.11 -26.55 -7.59
C ALA A 422 -2.92 -25.30 -8.48
N LEU A 423 -3.81 -25.10 -9.46
CA LEU A 423 -3.82 -23.91 -10.32
C LEU A 423 -4.05 -22.61 -9.55
N ALA A 424 -4.76 -22.67 -8.41
CA ALA A 424 -4.93 -21.53 -7.51
C ALA A 424 -3.60 -20.95 -7.02
N PHE A 425 -2.51 -21.73 -7.03
CA PHE A 425 -1.18 -21.24 -6.65
C PHE A 425 -0.48 -20.43 -7.73
N ALA A 426 -0.90 -20.51 -9.01
CA ALA A 426 -0.23 -19.82 -10.12
C ALA A 426 -0.21 -18.30 -9.93
N ALA A 427 -1.30 -17.72 -9.38
CA ALA A 427 -1.44 -16.29 -9.19
C ALA A 427 -1.31 -15.82 -7.73
N ARG A 428 -0.80 -16.67 -6.82
CA ARG A 428 -0.73 -16.38 -5.36
C ARG A 428 0.11 -15.15 -4.99
N SER A 429 1.07 -14.78 -5.84
CA SER A 429 2.01 -13.67 -5.63
C SER A 429 1.58 -12.40 -6.37
N THR A 430 0.36 -12.37 -6.90
CA THR A 430 -0.19 -11.20 -7.59
C THR A 430 -1.24 -10.48 -6.77
N THR A 431 -1.47 -9.20 -7.06
CA THR A 431 -2.58 -8.45 -6.48
C THR A 431 -3.91 -9.09 -6.87
N LEU A 432 -4.87 -9.14 -5.96
CA LEU A 432 -6.17 -9.79 -6.13
C LEU A 432 -6.89 -9.44 -7.45
N ALA A 433 -6.81 -8.19 -7.88
CA ALA A 433 -7.38 -7.73 -9.15
C ALA A 433 -6.75 -8.40 -10.39
N LEU A 434 -5.47 -8.78 -10.33
CA LEU A 434 -4.77 -9.54 -11.36
C LEU A 434 -4.99 -11.03 -11.24
N ALA A 435 -5.15 -11.50 -10.00
CA ALA A 435 -5.29 -12.91 -9.70
C ALA A 435 -6.62 -13.47 -10.24
N LYS A 436 -7.72 -12.71 -10.12
CA LYS A 436 -9.04 -13.13 -10.62
C LYS A 436 -9.04 -13.50 -12.11
N PRO A 437 -8.64 -12.62 -13.05
CA PRO A 437 -8.62 -12.98 -14.47
C PRO A 437 -7.62 -14.10 -14.79
N ALA A 438 -6.48 -14.18 -14.09
CA ALA A 438 -5.55 -15.29 -14.23
C ALA A 438 -6.17 -16.64 -13.83
N MET A 439 -6.98 -16.66 -12.77
CA MET A 439 -7.70 -17.86 -12.33
C MET A 439 -8.85 -18.22 -13.26
N GLU A 440 -9.59 -17.24 -13.77
CA GLU A 440 -10.62 -17.46 -14.79
C GLU A 440 -10.03 -18.08 -16.06
N ALA A 441 -8.84 -17.62 -16.48
CA ALA A 441 -8.16 -18.16 -17.66
C ALA A 441 -7.65 -19.59 -17.46
N LEU A 442 -7.22 -19.94 -16.25
CA LEU A 442 -6.71 -21.28 -15.91
C LEU A 442 -7.79 -22.27 -15.44
N GLY A 443 -8.96 -21.80 -15.03
CA GLY A 443 -9.95 -22.63 -14.32
C GLY A 443 -9.51 -22.99 -12.90
N GLY A 444 -8.73 -22.11 -12.24
CA GLY A 444 -8.29 -22.29 -10.86
C GLY A 444 -9.40 -22.02 -9.85
N ASN A 445 -9.30 -22.59 -8.64
CA ASN A 445 -10.24 -22.32 -7.57
C ASN A 445 -10.09 -20.87 -7.06
N LEU A 446 -11.07 -20.02 -7.36
CA LEU A 446 -11.04 -18.59 -7.06
C LEU A 446 -11.02 -18.30 -5.55
N GLY A 447 -11.77 -19.08 -4.76
CA GLY A 447 -11.83 -18.89 -3.31
C GLY A 447 -10.50 -19.21 -2.62
N VAL A 448 -9.87 -20.33 -3.02
CA VAL A 448 -8.53 -20.72 -2.56
C VAL A 448 -7.51 -19.68 -2.98
N ASN A 449 -7.53 -19.24 -4.24
CA ASN A 449 -6.60 -18.23 -4.72
C ASN A 449 -6.74 -16.91 -3.96
N ALA A 450 -7.97 -16.43 -3.73
CA ALA A 450 -8.22 -15.23 -2.94
C ALA A 450 -7.63 -15.34 -1.53
N ALA A 451 -7.82 -16.49 -0.86
CA ALA A 451 -7.23 -16.76 0.45
C ALA A 451 -5.69 -16.74 0.41
N LEU A 452 -5.09 -17.35 -0.61
CA LEU A 452 -3.63 -17.38 -0.78
C LEU A 452 -3.06 -15.97 -1.05
N VAL A 453 -3.69 -15.19 -1.93
CA VAL A 453 -3.26 -13.83 -2.29
C VAL A 453 -3.31 -12.90 -1.08
N VAL A 454 -4.42 -12.90 -0.34
CA VAL A 454 -4.54 -12.05 0.85
C VAL A 454 -3.57 -12.51 1.94
N SER A 455 -3.43 -13.81 2.16
CA SER A 455 -2.46 -14.37 3.12
C SER A 455 -1.03 -13.98 2.76
N ASN A 456 -0.68 -13.98 1.48
CA ASN A 456 0.65 -13.60 1.02
C ASN A 456 0.93 -12.10 1.23
N GLY A 457 -0.06 -11.24 0.97
CA GLY A 457 0.03 -9.80 1.25
C GLY A 457 0.26 -9.50 2.74
N ILE A 458 -0.49 -10.19 3.62
CA ILE A 458 -0.31 -10.07 5.08
C ILE A 458 1.06 -10.58 5.51
N LEU A 459 1.50 -11.71 4.97
CA LEU A 459 2.82 -12.26 5.27
C LEU A 459 3.92 -11.32 4.80
N GLY A 460 3.74 -10.59 3.69
CA GLY A 460 4.64 -9.52 3.27
C GLY A 460 4.80 -8.41 4.29
N GLN A 461 3.71 -7.99 4.94
CA GLN A 461 3.78 -7.02 6.04
C GLN A 461 4.47 -7.58 7.29
N LEU A 462 4.28 -8.87 7.60
CA LEU A 462 4.90 -9.55 8.75
C LEU A 462 6.40 -9.78 8.55
N CYS A 463 6.80 -10.23 7.36
CA CYS A 463 8.17 -10.62 7.06
C CYS A 463 9.08 -9.40 6.90
N TYR A 464 8.58 -8.27 6.40
CA TYR A 464 9.43 -7.13 6.09
C TYR A 464 10.20 -6.53 7.30
N PRO A 465 9.58 -6.25 8.46
CA PRO A 465 10.31 -5.78 9.64
C PRO A 465 11.39 -6.76 10.07
N PHE A 466 11.11 -8.06 10.02
CA PHE A 466 12.07 -9.11 10.40
C PHE A 466 13.24 -9.20 9.40
N VAL A 467 12.94 -9.09 8.11
CA VAL A 467 13.93 -9.05 7.02
C VAL A 467 14.82 -7.83 7.20
N LEU A 468 14.27 -6.61 7.34
CA LEU A 468 15.08 -5.41 7.58
C LEU A 468 15.91 -5.47 8.86
N ASP A 469 15.30 -5.87 9.99
CA ASP A 469 15.96 -5.85 11.30
C ASP A 469 17.13 -6.84 11.36
N LYS A 470 16.99 -8.01 10.72
CA LYS A 470 18.10 -8.97 10.60
C LYS A 470 19.18 -8.53 9.61
N LEU A 471 18.84 -7.65 8.69
CA LEU A 471 19.69 -7.34 7.54
C LEU A 471 20.30 -5.94 7.59
N GLY A 472 20.08 -5.19 8.66
CA GLY A 472 20.81 -3.96 8.96
C GLY A 472 20.55 -2.80 8.00
N VAL A 473 19.50 -2.89 7.19
CA VAL A 473 19.08 -1.79 6.32
C VAL A 473 18.64 -0.64 7.21
N ARG A 474 19.40 0.45 7.17
CA ARG A 474 19.19 1.63 8.00
C ARG A 474 17.79 2.18 7.75
N ARG A 475 16.89 2.05 8.75
CA ARG A 475 15.73 2.93 8.81
C ARG A 475 16.25 4.34 9.02
N GLU A 476 15.78 5.29 8.23
CA GLU A 476 15.90 6.70 8.58
C GLU A 476 14.89 6.99 9.70
N ASP A 477 15.14 6.39 10.87
CA ASP A 477 14.52 6.82 12.11
C ASP A 477 15.26 8.09 12.57
N LEU A 478 14.47 9.09 12.94
CA LEU A 478 14.87 10.40 13.44
C LEU A 478 16.14 10.37 14.31
N ALA A 479 17.27 10.78 13.77
CA ALA A 479 18.44 11.15 14.56
C ALA A 479 18.48 12.68 14.70
N PRO A 480 18.34 13.25 15.91
CA PRO A 480 18.82 14.59 16.16
C PRO A 480 20.34 14.57 16.00
N HIS A 481 20.87 15.60 15.33
CA HIS A 481 22.30 15.84 15.20
C HIS A 481 23.01 15.67 16.55
N SER A 482 23.92 14.69 16.63
CA SER A 482 25.01 14.74 17.60
C SER A 482 26.28 14.28 16.92
N SER A 483 27.21 15.23 16.88
CA SER A 483 28.61 15.15 16.48
C SER A 483 29.29 13.81 16.70
N VAL A 484 30.08 13.46 15.69
CA VAL A 484 31.31 12.66 15.74
C VAL A 484 31.91 12.60 17.14
N ASN A 485 32.07 11.40 17.68
CA ASN A 485 33.27 11.03 18.43
C ASN A 485 33.53 9.54 18.26
N VAL A 486 34.70 9.27 17.70
CA VAL A 486 35.32 7.96 17.54
C VAL A 486 35.76 7.49 18.92
N SER A 487 35.38 6.27 19.31
CA SER A 487 36.11 5.51 20.31
C SER A 487 35.88 4.02 20.06
N ASP A 488 36.97 3.37 19.63
CA ASP A 488 37.14 1.93 19.60
C ASP A 488 36.97 1.35 21.01
N SER A 489 36.23 0.25 21.12
CA SER A 489 36.52 -0.74 22.14
C SER A 489 35.96 -2.10 21.74
N ASP A 490 36.89 -3.03 21.57
CA ASP A 490 36.70 -4.45 21.30
C ASP A 490 35.87 -5.15 22.38
N GLY A 491 34.99 -6.06 21.94
CA GLY A 491 34.24 -6.97 22.79
C GLY A 491 33.79 -8.21 22.03
N ARG A 492 34.54 -9.32 22.23
CA ARG A 492 34.29 -10.66 21.68
C ARG A 492 32.86 -11.14 21.91
N ALA A 493 32.15 -11.44 20.82
CA ALA A 493 31.13 -12.49 20.80
C ALA A 493 31.11 -13.15 19.43
N SER A 494 31.55 -14.41 19.40
CA SER A 494 31.63 -15.30 18.25
C SER A 494 30.22 -15.59 17.69
N ARG A 495 29.88 -14.98 16.55
CA ARG A 495 28.82 -15.45 15.64
C ARG A 495 29.30 -15.21 14.21
N LEU A 496 29.16 -16.23 13.35
CA LEU A 496 29.50 -16.21 11.93
C LEU A 496 29.09 -14.88 11.30
N SER A 497 30.08 -14.06 10.97
CA SER A 497 29.87 -12.67 10.60
C SER A 497 30.14 -12.49 9.11
N LEU A 498 29.07 -12.34 8.34
CA LEU A 498 29.07 -11.96 6.92
C LEU A 498 29.62 -10.53 6.66
N LYS A 499 30.08 -9.85 7.71
CA LYS A 499 30.57 -8.45 7.69
C LYS A 499 31.74 -8.17 6.73
N PRO A 500 32.68 -9.10 6.45
CA PRO A 500 33.77 -8.81 5.52
C PRO A 500 33.27 -8.66 4.08
N LEU A 501 32.30 -9.49 3.66
CA LEU A 501 31.65 -9.39 2.35
C LEU A 501 30.76 -8.14 2.21
N LEU A 502 30.12 -7.74 3.32
CA LEU A 502 29.31 -6.53 3.41
C LEU A 502 30.15 -5.25 3.24
N ARG A 503 31.37 -5.19 3.79
CA ARG A 503 32.21 -3.98 3.71
C ARG A 503 32.75 -3.72 2.31
N THR A 504 32.99 -4.76 1.52
CA THR A 504 33.48 -4.61 0.14
C THR A 504 32.33 -4.24 -0.81
N ALA A 505 31.14 -4.83 -0.64
CA ALA A 505 29.96 -4.47 -1.44
C ALA A 505 29.45 -3.04 -1.14
N GLN A 506 29.62 -2.55 0.09
CA GLN A 506 29.14 -1.23 0.54
C GLN A 506 30.01 -0.06 0.04
N LYS A 507 31.19 -0.32 -0.51
CA LYS A 507 32.13 0.74 -0.95
C LYS A 507 32.15 0.97 -2.47
N ASP A 508 31.61 0.04 -3.26
CA ASP A 508 31.86 -0.04 -4.71
C ASP A 508 30.67 0.37 -5.61
N LEU A 509 29.56 0.89 -5.07
CA LEU A 509 28.54 1.55 -5.90
C LEU A 509 28.71 3.07 -5.86
N SER A 510 29.38 3.60 -6.88
CA SER A 510 29.35 5.01 -7.24
C SER A 510 27.89 5.47 -7.45
N SER A 511 27.40 6.32 -6.54
CA SER A 511 26.11 7.05 -6.60
C SER A 511 24.78 6.26 -6.60
N GLY A 512 24.77 4.92 -6.51
CA GLY A 512 23.55 4.08 -6.55
C GLY A 512 23.03 3.56 -5.20
N ASP A 513 21.81 3.03 -5.18
CA ASP A 513 21.23 2.30 -4.03
C ASP A 513 21.99 0.98 -3.78
N ASP A 514 22.18 0.58 -2.52
CA ASP A 514 22.87 -0.66 -2.12
C ASP A 514 22.19 -1.91 -2.75
N PRO A 515 22.95 -2.86 -3.35
CA PRO A 515 22.44 -4.15 -3.84
C PRO A 515 21.47 -4.85 -2.88
N PHE A 516 21.71 -4.69 -1.58
CA PHE A 516 20.84 -5.20 -0.54
C PHE A 516 19.45 -4.56 -0.55
N THR A 517 19.40 -3.23 -0.61
CA THR A 517 18.15 -2.44 -0.62
C THR A 517 17.32 -2.77 -1.84
N ILE A 518 17.98 -2.90 -3.00
CA ILE A 518 17.34 -3.27 -4.26
C ILE A 518 16.74 -4.68 -4.15
N SER A 519 17.52 -5.65 -3.68
CA SER A 519 17.08 -7.05 -3.53
C SER A 519 15.94 -7.20 -2.53
N ALA A 520 15.97 -6.45 -1.42
CA ALA A 520 14.87 -6.39 -0.46
C ALA A 520 13.61 -5.80 -1.11
N GLY A 521 13.76 -4.73 -1.90
CA GLY A 521 12.67 -4.15 -2.68
C GLY A 521 12.05 -5.17 -3.64
N ILE A 522 12.86 -5.83 -4.47
CA ILE A 522 12.41 -6.86 -5.42
C ILE A 522 11.65 -7.97 -4.71
N THR A 523 12.21 -8.49 -3.61
CA THR A 523 11.60 -9.59 -2.85
C THR A 523 10.25 -9.21 -2.25
N VAL A 524 10.15 -8.01 -1.68
CA VAL A 524 8.89 -7.49 -1.12
C VAL A 524 7.88 -7.20 -2.22
N GLY A 525 8.31 -6.67 -3.37
CA GLY A 525 7.44 -6.41 -4.51
C GLY A 525 6.84 -7.68 -5.08
N VAL A 526 7.67 -8.69 -5.32
CA VAL A 526 7.24 -9.99 -5.87
C VAL A 526 6.34 -10.74 -4.89
N ASN A 527 6.71 -10.82 -3.61
CA ASN A 527 5.99 -11.70 -2.68
C ASN A 527 4.99 -10.97 -1.78
N GLY A 528 5.29 -9.74 -1.34
CA GLY A 528 4.38 -8.95 -0.50
C GLY A 528 3.32 -8.19 -1.30
N ALA A 529 3.44 -8.15 -2.63
CA ALA A 529 2.52 -7.51 -3.55
C ALA A 529 2.16 -6.07 -3.09
N ALA A 530 0.93 -5.63 -3.39
CA ALA A 530 0.44 -4.29 -3.09
C ALA A 530 0.61 -3.87 -1.64
N MET A 531 0.36 -4.82 -0.74
CA MET A 531 0.30 -4.56 0.68
C MET A 531 1.70 -4.38 1.28
N GLY A 532 2.68 -5.18 0.84
CA GLY A 532 4.08 -5.02 1.19
C GLY A 532 4.67 -3.73 0.62
N VAL A 533 4.39 -3.40 -0.64
CA VAL A 533 4.86 -2.15 -1.27
C VAL A 533 4.31 -0.91 -0.57
N SER A 534 3.02 -0.92 -0.21
CA SER A 534 2.39 0.20 0.52
C SER A 534 3.07 0.46 1.85
N TYR A 535 3.48 -0.60 2.57
CA TYR A 535 4.24 -0.47 3.82
C TYR A 535 5.60 0.21 3.59
N LEU A 536 6.29 -0.08 2.48
CA LEU A 536 7.57 0.57 2.14
C LEU A 536 7.41 2.06 1.88
N TYR A 537 6.31 2.46 1.24
CA TYR A 537 5.98 3.87 1.04
C TYR A 537 5.65 4.58 2.35
N GLU A 538 4.85 3.93 3.22
CA GLU A 538 4.51 4.48 4.53
C GLU A 538 5.75 4.71 5.40
N THR A 539 6.70 3.77 5.36
CA THR A 539 7.98 3.84 6.08
C THR A 539 9.08 4.62 5.34
N ARG A 540 8.77 5.18 4.17
CA ARG A 540 9.73 5.93 3.31
C ARG A 540 11.02 5.18 3.02
N SER A 541 10.92 3.86 2.83
CA SER A 541 12.08 3.03 2.53
C SER A 541 12.65 3.33 1.13
N ARG A 542 13.99 3.37 1.01
CA ARG A 542 14.67 3.41 -0.30
C ARG A 542 14.39 2.17 -1.18
N ALA A 543 13.87 1.11 -0.59
CA ALA A 543 13.45 -0.10 -1.32
C ALA A 543 12.06 0.04 -1.99
N ALA A 544 11.24 1.03 -1.61
CA ALA A 544 9.87 1.21 -2.11
C ALA A 544 9.77 1.29 -3.64
N PRO A 545 10.66 2.01 -4.35
CA PRO A 545 10.63 2.10 -5.81
C PRO A 545 10.84 0.76 -6.50
N TYR A 546 11.86 0.00 -6.09
CA TYR A 546 12.16 -1.32 -6.65
C TYR A 546 11.06 -2.33 -6.35
N ALA A 547 10.45 -2.22 -5.18
CA ALA A 547 9.31 -3.06 -4.83
C ALA A 547 8.07 -2.74 -5.67
N ALA A 548 7.78 -1.45 -5.90
CA ALA A 548 6.66 -1.02 -6.73
C ALA A 548 6.81 -1.52 -8.18
N LEU A 549 8.02 -1.40 -8.72
CA LEU A 549 8.37 -1.92 -10.04
C LEU A 549 8.27 -3.44 -10.11
N ALA A 550 8.91 -4.15 -9.17
CA ALA A 550 8.93 -5.61 -9.17
C ALA A 550 7.54 -6.21 -9.00
N MET A 551 6.70 -5.62 -8.14
CA MET A 551 5.30 -5.99 -8.00
C MET A 551 4.51 -5.79 -9.29
N THR A 552 4.70 -4.65 -9.96
CA THR A 552 4.02 -4.34 -11.23
C THR A 552 4.41 -5.35 -12.31
N VAL A 553 5.72 -5.53 -12.53
CA VAL A 553 6.24 -6.44 -13.55
C VAL A 553 5.86 -7.88 -13.24
N SER A 554 6.03 -8.32 -11.99
CA SER A 554 5.66 -9.68 -11.59
C SER A 554 4.17 -9.93 -11.77
N GLY A 555 3.32 -8.95 -11.42
CA GLY A 555 1.89 -9.01 -11.63
C GLY A 555 1.53 -9.18 -13.10
N VAL A 556 2.02 -8.29 -13.97
CA VAL A 556 1.78 -8.33 -15.41
C VAL A 556 2.26 -9.65 -16.01
N MET A 557 3.49 -10.06 -15.70
CA MET A 557 4.09 -11.28 -16.24
C MET A 557 3.37 -12.54 -15.77
N THR A 558 2.87 -12.59 -14.53
CA THR A 558 2.01 -13.70 -14.09
C THR A 558 0.73 -13.77 -14.92
N VAL A 559 0.07 -12.65 -15.22
CA VAL A 559 -1.12 -12.70 -16.09
C VAL A 559 -0.72 -13.17 -17.50
N VAL A 560 0.39 -12.71 -18.07
CA VAL A 560 0.91 -13.19 -19.36
C VAL A 560 1.11 -14.71 -19.34
N PHE A 561 1.81 -15.25 -18.33
CA PHE A 561 2.08 -16.69 -18.24
C PHE A 561 0.83 -17.55 -18.03
N THR A 562 -0.26 -16.98 -17.53
CA THR A 562 -1.51 -17.71 -17.23
C THR A 562 -2.58 -17.53 -18.31
N THR A 563 -2.46 -16.52 -19.17
CA THR A 563 -3.47 -16.18 -20.19
C THR A 563 -3.00 -16.39 -21.63
N VAL A 564 -1.69 -16.33 -21.89
CA VAL A 564 -1.12 -16.37 -23.24
C VAL A 564 -0.51 -17.74 -23.54
N GLU A 565 -0.78 -18.28 -24.74
CA GLU A 565 -0.13 -19.50 -25.23
C GLU A 565 1.30 -19.22 -25.73
N PRO A 566 2.26 -20.16 -25.59
CA PRO A 566 2.13 -21.54 -25.09
C PRO A 566 2.23 -21.68 -23.56
N PHE A 567 2.38 -20.57 -22.83
CA PHE A 567 2.63 -20.60 -21.38
C PHE A 567 1.44 -21.15 -20.60
N LYS A 568 0.23 -20.70 -20.96
CA LYS A 568 -1.02 -21.21 -20.38
C LYS A 568 -1.11 -22.74 -20.51
N GLY A 569 -0.91 -23.28 -21.71
CA GLY A 569 -0.89 -24.72 -21.94
C GLY A 569 0.14 -25.46 -21.06
N ALA A 570 1.33 -24.89 -20.89
CA ALA A 570 2.34 -25.46 -20.00
C ALA A 570 1.91 -25.45 -18.52
N VAL A 571 1.28 -24.37 -18.03
CA VAL A 571 0.76 -24.31 -16.66
C VAL A 571 -0.33 -25.36 -16.43
N LEU A 572 -1.25 -25.52 -17.39
CA LEU A 572 -2.31 -26.52 -17.33
C LEU A 572 -1.73 -27.95 -17.32
N GLY A 573 -0.71 -28.21 -18.14
CA GLY A 573 0.00 -29.50 -18.16
C GLY A 573 0.76 -29.83 -16.87
N LEU A 574 1.12 -28.84 -16.05
CA LEU A 574 1.70 -29.10 -14.72
C LEU A 574 0.65 -29.46 -13.66
N ALA A 575 -0.62 -29.10 -13.88
CA ALA A 575 -1.71 -29.38 -12.96
C ALA A 575 -2.46 -30.68 -13.25
N SER A 576 -2.41 -31.16 -14.51
CA SER A 576 -2.86 -32.49 -14.93
C SER A 576 -2.04 -33.58 -14.27
#